data_AF-A0A848WVL3-F1
#
_entry.id   AF-A0A848WVL3-F1
#
_cell.length_a   1.000
_cell.length_b   1.000
_cell.length_c   1.000
_cell.angle_alpha   90.00
_cell.angle_beta   90.00
_cell.angle_gamma   90.00
#
_symmetry.space_group_name_H-M   'P 1'
#
loop_
_entity.id
_entity.type
_entity.pdbx_description
1 polymer ?
#
loop_
_entity_poly.entity_id
_entity_poly.type
_entity_poly.pdbx_seq_one_letter_code
_entity_poly.pdbx_strand_id
1 'polypeptide(L)'
;PGQNQTLGKMWSSAVYELMNLTNAGGFLRHCDDAKQGKLTRTEYAEGNQRLEYNACVALKNFYHSTFKPWAETNGYEPARGELGEGFYLWIPESYEAWIASYTDGSYDYFYDYFDKTIVPYLEKKGRYNPVKHAAN
;
A
#
# COMPACT_ATOMS: atom_id res chain seq x y z
N PRO A 1 -0.26 28.53 -12.58
CA PRO A 1 -1.59 28.04 -13.00
C PRO A 1 -2.03 26.88 -12.10
N GLY A 2 -2.89 27.17 -11.11
CA GLY A 2 -3.46 26.15 -10.25
C GLY A 2 -4.38 25.26 -11.07
N GLN A 3 -4.08 23.96 -11.14
CA GLN A 3 -5.01 23.01 -11.73
C GLN A 3 -6.26 23.03 -10.87
N ASN A 4 -7.40 23.46 -11.43
CA ASN A 4 -8.70 23.25 -10.79
C ASN A 4 -8.87 21.75 -10.61
N GLN A 5 -8.65 21.27 -9.39
CA GLN A 5 -9.01 19.91 -9.04
C GLN A 5 -10.53 19.84 -9.07
N THR A 6 -11.08 18.86 -9.79
CA THR A 6 -12.52 18.60 -9.75
C THR A 6 -12.86 18.11 -8.34
N LEU A 7 -14.12 18.29 -7.94
CA LEU A 7 -14.63 17.72 -6.69
C LEU A 7 -14.29 16.22 -6.58
N GLY A 8 -14.40 15.49 -7.68
CA GLY A 8 -14.03 14.08 -7.76
C GLY A 8 -12.55 13.80 -7.44
N LYS A 9 -11.62 14.61 -7.97
CA LYS A 9 -10.18 14.50 -7.65
C LYS A 9 -9.86 14.82 -6.19
N MET A 10 -10.46 15.87 -5.64
CA MET A 10 -10.24 16.23 -4.23
C MET A 10 -10.79 15.14 -3.30
N TRP A 11 -11.98 14.64 -3.62
CA TRP A 11 -12.62 13.57 -2.87
C TRP A 11 -11.82 12.27 -2.94
N SER A 12 -11.31 11.88 -4.11
CA SER A 12 -10.50 10.66 -4.21
C SER A 12 -9.16 10.76 -3.52
N SER A 13 -8.49 11.91 -3.57
CA SER A 13 -7.30 12.15 -2.75
C SER A 13 -7.63 12.02 -1.26
N ALA A 14 -8.73 12.61 -0.79
CA ALA A 14 -9.13 12.50 0.61
C ALA A 14 -9.41 11.05 1.02
N VAL A 15 -10.16 10.29 0.22
CA VAL A 15 -10.44 8.88 0.48
C VAL A 15 -9.15 8.06 0.47
N TYR A 16 -8.25 8.27 -0.50
CA TYR A 16 -6.96 7.60 -0.57
C TYR A 16 -6.12 7.84 0.70
N GLU A 17 -5.98 9.09 1.13
CA GLU A 17 -5.22 9.43 2.33
C GLU A 17 -5.86 8.85 3.60
N LEU A 18 -7.19 8.85 3.70
CA LEU A 18 -7.89 8.20 4.82
C LEU A 18 -7.60 6.70 4.87
N MET A 19 -7.59 6.02 3.72
CA MET A 19 -7.24 4.60 3.65
C MET A 19 -5.76 4.37 4.03
N ASN A 20 -4.84 5.24 3.60
CA ASN A 20 -3.44 5.17 4.04
C ASN A 20 -3.31 5.35 5.56
N LEU A 21 -4.04 6.30 6.16
CA LEU A 21 -4.04 6.53 7.61
C LEU A 21 -4.56 5.31 8.38
N THR A 22 -5.61 4.63 7.89
CA THR A 22 -6.11 3.40 8.54
C THR A 22 -5.08 2.29 8.55
N ASN A 23 -4.22 2.20 7.53
CA ASN A 23 -3.20 1.17 7.42
C ASN A 23 -1.87 1.54 8.09
N ALA A 24 -1.63 2.82 8.39
CA ALA A 24 -0.38 3.30 8.97
C ALA A 24 0.04 2.51 10.23
N GLY A 25 -0.92 2.15 11.09
CA GLY A 25 -0.63 1.33 12.28
C GLY A 25 -0.08 -0.06 11.96
N GLY A 26 -0.51 -0.68 10.85
CA GLY A 26 0.02 -1.95 10.38
C GLY A 26 1.47 -1.83 9.92
N PHE A 27 1.76 -0.84 9.07
CA PHE A 27 3.11 -0.54 8.60
C PHE A 27 4.07 -0.23 9.75
N LEU A 28 3.65 0.57 10.72
CA LEU A 28 4.47 0.91 11.88
C LEU A 28 4.82 -0.33 12.70
N ARG A 29 3.84 -1.18 13.01
CA ARG A 29 4.09 -2.43 13.76
C ARG A 29 5.03 -3.37 13.00
N HIS A 30 4.82 -3.55 11.70
CA HIS A 30 5.66 -4.40 10.87
C HIS A 30 7.11 -3.88 10.80
N CYS A 31 7.27 -2.56 10.69
CA CYS A 31 8.58 -1.89 10.76
C CYS A 31 9.24 -2.04 12.13
N ASP A 32 8.48 -1.94 13.23
CA ASP A 32 9.00 -2.14 14.58
C ASP A 32 9.44 -3.60 14.81
N ASP A 33 8.69 -4.58 14.29
CA ASP A 33 9.07 -5.99 14.33
C ASP A 33 10.35 -6.26 13.53
N ALA A 34 10.50 -5.65 12.36
CA ALA A 34 11.73 -5.69 11.57
C ALA A 34 12.93 -5.10 12.35
N LYS A 35 12.75 -3.93 12.97
CA LYS A 35 13.76 -3.26 13.83
C LYS A 35 14.09 -4.02 15.12
N GLN A 36 13.21 -4.92 15.55
CA GLN A 36 13.45 -5.86 16.63
C GLN A 36 14.19 -7.12 16.16
N GLY A 37 14.45 -7.26 14.86
CA GLY A 37 15.12 -8.41 14.26
C GLY A 37 14.21 -9.62 14.12
N LYS A 38 12.89 -9.45 14.26
CA LYS A 38 11.92 -10.54 14.22
C LYS A 38 11.66 -11.04 12.81
N LEU A 39 11.71 -10.15 11.82
CA LEU A 39 11.41 -10.47 10.43
C LEU A 39 12.68 -10.70 9.61
N THR A 40 12.61 -11.60 8.64
CA THR A 40 13.56 -11.68 7.52
C THR A 40 13.31 -10.56 6.52
N ARG A 41 14.21 -10.44 5.53
CA ARG A 41 14.07 -9.50 4.42
C ARG A 41 12.79 -9.74 3.63
N THR A 42 12.52 -10.99 3.26
CA THR A 42 11.30 -11.36 2.52
C THR A 42 10.04 -11.19 3.37
N GLU A 43 10.05 -11.60 4.64
CA GLU A 43 8.90 -11.41 5.54
C GLU A 43 8.57 -9.91 5.70
N TYR A 44 9.59 -9.05 5.77
CA TYR A 44 9.37 -7.62 5.78
C TYR A 44 8.74 -7.13 4.47
N ALA A 45 9.33 -7.47 3.33
CA ALA A 45 8.88 -6.99 2.03
C ALA A 45 7.47 -7.49 1.70
N GLU A 46 7.23 -8.79 1.74
CA GLU A 46 5.92 -9.38 1.47
C GLU A 46 4.86 -8.91 2.46
N GLY A 47 5.20 -8.73 3.74
CA GLY A 47 4.25 -8.24 4.72
C GLY A 47 3.80 -6.80 4.42
N ASN A 48 4.70 -5.91 3.99
CA ASN A 48 4.32 -4.57 3.56
C ASN A 48 3.52 -4.59 2.24
N GLN A 49 3.93 -5.42 1.28
CA GLN A 49 3.19 -5.61 0.03
C GLN A 49 1.75 -6.08 0.29
N ARG A 50 1.56 -7.04 1.22
CA ARG A 50 0.23 -7.52 1.62
C ARG A 50 -0.58 -6.44 2.34
N LEU A 51 0.05 -5.60 3.17
CA LEU A 51 -0.62 -4.45 3.80
C LEU A 51 -1.14 -3.45 2.74
N GLU A 52 -0.33 -3.13 1.74
CA GLU A 52 -0.76 -2.27 0.61
C GLU A 52 -1.88 -2.92 -0.20
N TYR A 53 -1.75 -4.20 -0.55
CA TYR A 53 -2.79 -4.94 -1.25
C TYR A 53 -4.13 -4.87 -0.50
N ASN A 54 -4.11 -5.14 0.81
CA ASN A 54 -5.31 -5.09 1.64
C ASN A 54 -5.92 -3.67 1.67
N ALA A 55 -5.09 -2.63 1.68
CA ALA A 55 -5.54 -1.24 1.56
C ALA A 55 -6.27 -1.00 0.24
N CYS A 56 -5.70 -1.46 -0.87
CA CYS A 56 -6.28 -1.34 -2.20
C CYS A 56 -7.61 -2.11 -2.32
N VAL A 57 -7.69 -3.33 -1.78
CA VAL A 57 -8.93 -4.12 -1.75
C VAL A 57 -10.01 -3.40 -0.92
N ALA A 58 -9.65 -2.88 0.24
CA ALA A 58 -10.59 -2.14 1.09
C ALA A 58 -11.09 -0.85 0.40
N LEU A 59 -10.21 -0.15 -0.32
CA LEU A 59 -10.58 1.02 -1.12
C LEU A 59 -11.54 0.65 -2.28
N LYS A 60 -11.24 -0.43 -3.00
CA LYS A 60 -12.13 -0.99 -4.06
C LYS A 60 -13.50 -1.32 -3.49
N ASN A 61 -13.55 -1.98 -2.32
CA ASN A 61 -14.80 -2.31 -1.65
C ASN A 61 -15.59 -1.07 -1.22
N PHE A 62 -14.91 -0.06 -0.65
CA PHE A 62 -15.55 1.21 -0.29
C PHE A 62 -16.13 1.92 -1.53
N TYR A 63 -15.38 1.94 -2.63
CA TYR A 63 -15.85 2.52 -3.89
C TYR A 63 -17.16 1.89 -4.34
N HIS A 64 -17.19 0.57 -4.47
CA HIS A 64 -18.36 -0.16 -5.00
C HIS A 64 -19.56 -0.17 -4.05
N SER A 65 -19.32 -0.30 -2.74
CA SER A 65 -20.40 -0.47 -1.76
C SER A 65 -20.97 0.84 -1.23
N THR A 66 -20.17 1.92 -1.22
CA THR A 66 -20.53 3.16 -0.53
C THR A 66 -20.50 4.36 -1.47
N PHE A 67 -19.34 4.65 -2.07
CA PHE A 67 -19.18 5.87 -2.83
C PHE A 67 -20.00 5.90 -4.12
N LYS A 68 -19.88 4.87 -4.97
CA LYS A 68 -20.58 4.81 -6.26
C LYS A 68 -22.11 4.90 -6.07
N PRO A 69 -22.74 4.11 -5.19
CA PRO A 69 -24.18 4.25 -4.93
C PRO A 69 -24.60 5.63 -4.43
N TRP A 70 -23.80 6.24 -3.53
CA TRP A 70 -24.06 7.59 -3.05
C TRP A 70 -23.97 8.63 -4.18
N ALA A 71 -22.92 8.55 -5.01
CA ALA A 71 -22.70 9.48 -6.12
C ALA A 71 -23.86 9.41 -7.11
N GLU A 72 -24.24 8.21 -7.55
CA GLU A 72 -25.36 7.96 -8.46
C GLU A 72 -26.69 8.50 -7.89
N THR A 73 -26.95 8.28 -6.59
CA THR A 73 -28.17 8.77 -5.92
C THR A 73 -28.23 10.30 -5.84
N ASN A 74 -27.08 10.97 -5.81
CA ASN A 74 -26.98 12.42 -5.66
C ASN A 74 -26.74 13.15 -7.00
N GLY A 75 -26.90 12.46 -8.14
CA GLY A 75 -26.71 13.04 -9.47
C GLY A 75 -25.25 13.38 -9.81
N TYR A 76 -24.30 12.80 -9.08
CA TYR A 76 -22.89 12.83 -9.44
C TYR A 76 -22.56 11.62 -10.31
N GLU A 77 -22.17 11.85 -11.55
CA GLU A 77 -21.49 10.84 -12.35
C GLU A 77 -20.00 10.90 -11.99
N PRO A 78 -19.42 9.88 -11.32
CA PRO A 78 -17.99 9.83 -11.10
C PRO A 78 -17.32 9.84 -12.47
N ALA A 79 -16.55 10.88 -12.81
CA ALA A 79 -15.93 10.90 -14.12
C ALA A 79 -14.89 9.78 -14.20
N ARG A 80 -14.71 9.21 -15.40
CA ARG A 80 -13.72 8.17 -15.66
C ARG A 80 -12.35 8.61 -15.14
N GLY A 81 -11.84 7.94 -14.09
CA GLY A 81 -10.55 8.26 -13.47
C GLY A 81 -10.59 9.18 -12.24
N GLU A 82 -11.75 9.69 -11.81
CA GLU A 82 -11.84 10.56 -10.64
C GLU A 82 -11.64 9.82 -9.31
N LEU A 83 -11.81 8.50 -9.28
CA LEU A 83 -11.36 7.61 -8.19
C LEU A 83 -10.33 6.59 -8.67
N GLY A 84 -9.58 6.93 -9.72
CA GLY A 84 -8.62 6.01 -10.30
C GLY A 84 -9.30 4.77 -10.88
N GLU A 85 -10.32 4.95 -11.72
CA GLU A 85 -10.96 3.84 -12.45
C GLU A 85 -9.96 2.95 -13.22
N GLY A 86 -8.77 3.46 -13.54
CA GLY A 86 -7.68 2.67 -14.08
C GLY A 86 -6.87 1.88 -13.04
N PHE A 87 -6.77 2.35 -11.80
CA PHE A 87 -5.83 1.81 -10.79
C PHE A 87 -6.52 0.94 -9.72
N TYR A 88 -7.68 1.37 -9.19
CA TYR A 88 -8.30 0.69 -8.04
C TYR A 88 -9.46 -0.25 -8.40
N LEU A 89 -10.04 -0.11 -9.59
CA LEU A 89 -11.03 -1.07 -10.10
C LEU A 89 -10.39 -2.37 -10.59
N TRP A 90 -9.13 -2.30 -11.03
CA TRP A 90 -8.38 -3.42 -11.57
C TRP A 90 -7.55 -4.17 -10.53
N ILE A 91 -7.71 -3.88 -9.24
CA ILE A 91 -7.05 -4.66 -8.18
C ILE A 91 -7.50 -6.13 -8.33
N PRO A 92 -6.58 -7.06 -8.65
CA PRO A 92 -6.89 -8.47 -8.77
C PRO A 92 -7.46 -9.03 -7.47
N GLU A 93 -8.12 -10.19 -7.56
CA GLU A 93 -8.77 -10.82 -6.39
C GLU A 93 -7.78 -11.49 -5.43
N SER A 94 -6.55 -11.72 -5.87
CA SER A 94 -5.49 -12.28 -5.05
C SER A 94 -4.26 -11.37 -5.00
N TYR A 95 -3.57 -11.45 -3.86
CA TYR A 95 -2.28 -10.81 -3.67
C TYR A 95 -1.27 -11.25 -4.75
N GLU A 96 -1.26 -12.54 -5.06
CA GLU A 96 -0.32 -13.14 -6.01
C GLU A 96 -0.54 -12.60 -7.43
N ALA A 97 -1.79 -12.40 -7.85
CA ALA A 97 -2.10 -11.78 -9.14
C ALA A 97 -1.81 -10.28 -9.13
N TRP A 98 -2.04 -9.61 -8.00
CA TRP A 98 -1.75 -8.19 -7.84
C TRP A 98 -0.24 -7.92 -7.93
N ILE A 99 0.58 -8.61 -7.14
CA ILE A 99 2.03 -8.40 -7.16
C ILE A 99 2.65 -8.80 -8.50
N ALA A 100 2.14 -9.85 -9.16
CA ALA A 100 2.58 -10.26 -10.49
C ALA A 100 2.26 -9.23 -11.59
N SER A 101 1.33 -8.30 -11.35
CA SER A 101 1.02 -7.22 -12.30
C SER A 101 2.09 -6.12 -12.33
N TYR A 102 2.95 -6.04 -11.31
CA TYR A 102 4.04 -5.07 -11.21
C TYR A 102 5.33 -5.67 -11.77
N THR A 103 5.52 -5.54 -13.08
CA THR A 103 6.71 -6.06 -13.78
C THR A 103 7.87 -5.07 -13.84
N ASP A 104 7.67 -3.84 -13.35
CA ASP A 104 8.64 -2.73 -13.39
C ASP A 104 9.56 -2.67 -12.16
N GLY A 105 9.41 -3.61 -11.22
CA GLY A 105 10.17 -3.62 -9.97
C GLY A 105 9.75 -2.53 -8.98
N SER A 106 8.61 -1.86 -9.18
CA SER A 106 8.09 -0.82 -8.25
C SER A 106 8.01 -1.29 -6.80
N TYR A 107 7.77 -2.59 -6.58
CA TYR A 107 7.70 -3.21 -5.26
C TYR A 107 9.03 -3.68 -4.67
N ASP A 108 10.14 -3.54 -5.41
CA ASP A 108 11.49 -3.77 -4.89
C ASP A 108 11.86 -2.74 -3.81
N TYR A 109 11.14 -1.62 -3.74
CA TYR A 109 11.32 -0.59 -2.72
C TYR A 109 11.33 -1.14 -1.29
N PHE A 110 10.47 -2.12 -0.95
CA PHE A 110 10.45 -2.65 0.42
C PHE A 110 11.67 -3.49 0.76
N TYR A 111 12.18 -4.23 -0.23
CA TYR A 111 13.43 -4.96 -0.12
C TYR A 111 14.60 -3.99 0.07
N ASP A 112 14.67 -2.97 -0.79
CA ASP A 112 15.66 -1.91 -0.72
C ASP A 112 15.63 -1.16 0.62
N TYR A 113 14.44 -0.87 1.14
CA TYR A 113 14.28 -0.22 2.43
C TYR A 113 14.81 -1.10 3.56
N PHE A 114 14.55 -2.40 3.53
CA PHE A 114 15.10 -3.33 4.52
C PHE A 114 16.63 -3.29 4.51
N ASP A 115 17.23 -3.40 3.33
CA ASP A 115 18.68 -3.46 3.17
C ASP A 115 19.36 -2.13 3.53
N LYS A 116 18.77 -1.00 3.12
CA LYS A 116 19.37 0.34 3.31
C LYS A 116 19.04 0.98 4.66
N THR A 117 17.99 0.52 5.34
CA THR A 117 17.51 1.16 6.57
C THR A 117 17.42 0.19 7.76
N ILE A 118 16.82 -0.99 7.58
CA ILE A 118 16.60 -1.93 8.69
C ILE A 118 17.91 -2.63 9.05
N VAL A 119 18.66 -3.14 8.09
CA VAL A 119 19.95 -3.82 8.34
C VAL A 119 20.93 -2.91 9.09
N PRO A 120 21.23 -1.67 8.65
CA PRO A 120 22.10 -0.76 9.40
C PRO A 120 21.61 -0.46 10.82
N TYR A 121 20.28 -0.37 11.00
CA TYR A 121 19.69 -0.20 12.33
C TYR A 121 19.93 -1.42 13.23
N LEU A 122 19.75 -2.63 12.70
CA LEU A 122 19.97 -3.88 13.42
C LEU A 122 21.45 -4.07 13.79
N GLU A 123 22.37 -3.73 12.88
CA GLU A 123 23.82 -3.76 13.13
C GLU A 123 24.18 -2.82 14.28
N LYS A 124 23.73 -1.55 14.23
CA LYS A 124 23.95 -0.56 15.29
C LYS A 124 23.40 -1.01 16.65
N LYS A 125 22.35 -1.84 16.67
CA LYS A 125 21.73 -2.37 17.89
C LYS A 125 22.28 -3.73 18.32
N GLY A 126 23.23 -4.31 17.59
CA GLY A 126 23.76 -5.65 17.86
C GLY A 126 22.73 -6.78 17.69
N ARG A 127 21.72 -6.57 16.82
CA ARG A 127 20.59 -7.49 16.59
C ARG A 127 20.63 -8.15 15.22
N TYR A 128 21.56 -7.77 14.37
CA TYR A 128 21.67 -8.31 13.02
C TYR A 128 22.18 -9.76 13.04
N ASN A 129 21.52 -10.62 12.27
CA ASN A 129 21.91 -12.01 12.04
C ASN A 129 21.92 -12.25 10.52
N PRO A 130 23.09 -12.35 9.88
CA PRO A 130 23.18 -12.45 8.42
C PRO A 130 22.54 -13.73 7.86
N VAL A 131 22.46 -14.81 8.64
CA VAL A 131 21.81 -16.06 8.18
C VAL A 131 20.29 -15.88 8.14
N LYS A 132 19.73 -15.24 9.18
CA LYS A 132 18.28 -14.97 9.24
C LYS A 132 17.87 -13.88 8.27
N HIS A 133 18.59 -12.76 8.29
CA HIS A 133 18.16 -11.53 7.63
C HIS A 133 18.50 -11.47 6.15
N ALA A 134 19.39 -12.35 5.65
CA ALA A 134 19.63 -12.51 4.21
C ALA A 134 18.80 -13.65 3.56
N ALA A 135 17.91 -14.30 4.32
CA ALA A 135 17.04 -15.33 3.76
C ALA A 135 16.05 -14.71 2.75
N ASN A 136 16.07 -15.27 1.53
CA ASN A 136 15.09 -15.04 0.47
C ASN A 136 13.81 -15.82 0.74
#